data_AF-A0A6J5EP83-F1
#
_entry.id   AF-A0A6J5EP83-F1
#
_cell.length_a   1.000
_cell.length_b   1.000
_cell.length_c   1.000
_cell.angle_alpha   90.00
_cell.angle_beta   90.00
_cell.angle_gamma   90.00
#
_symmetry.space_group_name_H-M   'P 1'
#
loop_
_entity.id
_entity.type
_entity.pdbx_description
1 polymer ?
#
loop_
_entity_poly.entity_id
_entity_poly.type
_entity_poly.pdbx_seq_one_letter_code
_entity_poly.pdbx_strand_id
1 'polypeptide(L)'
;MIKKNANFFSKDGSMDFIWLVVAILTGAIVIALTSLLMGWWLPVHHAQSARQTASSDAPPLPAASDQTIQASALSFRPATVDVLAQLAAKRVTPWVPALASQSVTLSDALQRAMEIPVFDSLAIRTDPEALFETAAWAEACRHGGMSDAASRCGDSRLHDPGYADRMLARAAGAGQAGAIIELAMRYPTSWNSISMDNGVMLDDALYMLAQHGNLRALDLLRQWCTTANHCEEPMLTRNVLMLLMFRATSATYESSDATAAFEGDAADRQRAEARAARISLLH
;
A
#
# COMPACT_ATOMS: atom_id res chain seq x y z
N MET A 1 -31.48 -62.91 -46.84
CA MET A 1 -30.07 -63.12 -46.42
C MET A 1 -29.38 -61.76 -46.39
N ILE A 2 -29.53 -60.99 -45.31
CA ILE A 2 -28.92 -59.65 -45.14
C ILE A 2 -28.45 -59.49 -43.68
N LYS A 3 -27.31 -58.81 -43.57
CA LYS A 3 -26.31 -58.72 -42.50
C LYS A 3 -26.77 -58.02 -41.20
N LYS A 4 -26.07 -58.40 -40.13
CA LYS A 4 -25.92 -57.79 -38.80
C LYS A 4 -25.63 -56.28 -38.85
N ASN A 5 -26.25 -55.52 -37.94
CA ASN A 5 -25.74 -54.24 -37.45
C ASN A 5 -25.28 -54.39 -36.00
N ALA A 6 -24.03 -53.97 -35.77
CA ALA A 6 -23.32 -54.05 -34.52
C ALA A 6 -23.37 -52.71 -33.76
N ASN A 7 -23.60 -52.83 -32.45
CA ASN A 7 -22.97 -52.11 -31.35
C ASN A 7 -22.31 -50.75 -31.64
N PHE A 8 -22.97 -49.69 -31.18
CA PHE A 8 -22.38 -48.38 -30.92
C PHE A 8 -22.17 -48.24 -29.41
N PHE A 9 -21.03 -48.73 -28.90
CA PHE A 9 -20.51 -48.36 -27.59
C PHE A 9 -19.32 -47.43 -27.82
N SER A 10 -19.52 -46.14 -27.54
CA SER A 10 -18.48 -45.12 -27.58
C SER A 10 -17.44 -45.39 -26.48
N LYS A 11 -16.17 -45.23 -26.85
CA LYS A 11 -14.96 -45.58 -26.08
C LYS A 11 -14.37 -44.36 -25.35
N ASP A 12 -15.09 -43.25 -25.26
CA ASP A 12 -14.54 -41.95 -24.84
C ASP A 12 -14.94 -41.51 -23.42
N GLY A 13 -15.94 -42.14 -22.79
CA GLY A 13 -16.43 -41.74 -21.45
C GLY A 13 -15.49 -42.07 -20.26
N SER A 14 -14.41 -42.82 -20.49
CA SER A 14 -13.45 -43.23 -19.45
C SER A 14 -12.44 -42.12 -19.13
N MET A 15 -12.05 -41.33 -20.13
CA MET A 15 -10.95 -40.37 -20.00
C MET A 15 -11.37 -39.13 -19.19
N ASP A 16 -12.62 -38.67 -19.37
CA ASP A 16 -13.17 -37.53 -18.62
C ASP A 16 -13.39 -37.86 -17.14
N PHE A 17 -13.75 -39.09 -16.82
CA PHE A 17 -13.93 -39.53 -15.44
C PHE A 17 -12.61 -39.59 -14.68
N ILE A 18 -11.53 -40.03 -15.33
CA ILE A 18 -10.19 -40.06 -14.72
C ILE A 18 -9.70 -38.66 -14.39
N TRP A 19 -9.88 -37.69 -15.30
CA TRP A 19 -9.47 -36.30 -15.05
C TRP A 19 -10.26 -35.64 -13.91
N LEU A 20 -11.56 -35.94 -13.81
CA LEU A 20 -12.41 -35.40 -12.76
C LEU A 20 -12.02 -35.98 -11.38
N VAL A 21 -11.68 -37.27 -11.31
CA VAL A 21 -11.16 -37.91 -10.08
C VAL A 21 -9.79 -37.35 -9.68
N VAL A 22 -8.89 -37.10 -10.63
CA VAL A 22 -7.57 -36.49 -10.38
C VAL A 22 -7.70 -35.05 -9.84
N ALA A 23 -8.64 -34.26 -10.38
CA ALA A 23 -8.88 -32.90 -9.91
C ALA A 23 -9.43 -32.87 -8.47
N ILE A 24 -10.34 -33.80 -8.13
CA ILE A 24 -10.88 -33.90 -6.77
C ILE A 24 -9.81 -34.35 -5.78
N LEU A 25 -8.99 -35.34 -6.15
CA LEU A 25 -7.92 -35.84 -5.29
C LEU A 25 -6.83 -34.79 -5.06
N THR A 26 -6.44 -34.03 -6.08
CA THR A 26 -5.46 -32.94 -5.92
C THR A 26 -6.01 -31.80 -5.06
N GLY A 27 -7.27 -31.40 -5.23
CA GLY A 27 -7.92 -30.42 -4.36
C GLY A 27 -7.97 -30.87 -2.89
N ALA A 28 -8.34 -32.12 -2.62
CA ALA A 28 -8.41 -32.66 -1.27
C ALA A 28 -7.03 -32.75 -0.59
N ILE A 29 -5.99 -33.12 -1.35
CA ILE A 29 -4.61 -33.21 -0.84
C ILE A 29 -4.06 -31.82 -0.49
N VAL A 30 -4.32 -30.81 -1.33
CA VAL A 30 -3.91 -29.42 -1.05
C VAL A 30 -4.56 -28.92 0.23
N ILE A 31 -5.87 -29.14 0.41
CA ILE A 31 -6.61 -28.71 1.62
C ILE A 31 -6.07 -29.40 2.88
N ALA A 32 -5.80 -30.71 2.81
CA ALA A 32 -5.23 -31.46 3.92
C ALA A 32 -3.81 -30.99 4.29
N LEU A 33 -2.96 -30.70 3.30
CA LEU A 33 -1.60 -30.17 3.51
C LEU A 33 -1.62 -28.77 4.12
N THR A 34 -2.50 -27.87 3.67
CA THR A 34 -2.64 -26.54 4.28
C THR A 34 -3.14 -26.62 5.72
N SER A 35 -4.02 -27.59 6.04
CA SER A 35 -4.53 -27.77 7.41
C SER A 35 -3.46 -28.34 8.36
N LEU A 36 -2.61 -29.24 7.86
CA LEU A 36 -1.48 -29.80 8.61
C LEU A 36 -0.37 -28.76 8.87
N LEU A 37 -0.13 -27.86 7.91
CA LEU A 37 0.86 -26.78 8.05
C LEU A 37 0.42 -25.70 9.05
N MET A 38 -0.88 -25.40 9.16
CA MET A 38 -1.39 -24.46 10.17
C MET A 38 -1.46 -25.06 11.58
N GLY A 39 -1.44 -26.39 11.72
CA GLY A 39 -1.45 -27.06 13.03
C GLY A 39 -0.09 -27.16 13.73
N TRP A 40 1.01 -26.79 13.06
CA TRP A 40 2.38 -26.97 13.58
C TRP A 40 2.99 -25.76 14.29
N TRP A 41 2.25 -24.66 14.41
CA TRP A 41 2.68 -23.47 15.16
C TRP A 41 1.79 -23.23 16.38
N LEU A 42 1.90 -24.12 17.35
CA LEU A 42 1.49 -23.85 18.74
C LEU A 42 2.70 -24.04 19.66
N PRO A 43 3.26 -22.97 20.23
CA PRO A 43 4.01 -23.06 21.47
C PRO A 43 3.03 -22.89 22.63
N VAL A 44 2.73 -24.01 23.29
CA VAL A 44 2.22 -24.04 24.66
C VAL A 44 3.37 -23.63 25.59
N HIS A 45 3.24 -22.53 26.33
CA HIS A 45 3.93 -22.36 27.61
C HIS A 45 3.06 -21.63 28.65
N HIS A 46 3.02 -22.23 29.85
CA HIS A 46 2.35 -21.81 31.07
C HIS A 46 3.14 -20.76 31.88
N ALA A 47 2.39 -20.00 32.68
CA ALA A 47 2.75 -19.29 33.92
C ALA A 47 3.74 -18.10 33.77
N GLN A 48 3.71 -16.99 34.52
CA GLN A 48 3.29 -16.77 35.90
C GLN A 48 3.11 -15.25 36.18
N SER A 49 2.33 -14.91 37.21
CA SER A 49 2.04 -13.53 37.66
C SER A 49 3.26 -12.73 38.12
N ALA A 50 3.24 -11.41 37.88
CA ALA A 50 3.82 -10.42 38.77
C ALA A 50 2.99 -9.12 38.78
N ARG A 51 2.29 -8.90 39.90
CA ARG A 51 1.86 -7.58 40.40
C ARG A 51 3.10 -6.81 40.84
N GLN A 52 3.20 -5.52 40.49
CA GLN A 52 3.78 -4.45 41.33
C GLN A 52 3.59 -3.09 40.63
N THR A 53 2.60 -2.31 41.06
CA THR A 53 2.72 -1.07 41.88
C THR A 53 3.21 0.15 41.11
N ALA A 54 2.29 1.11 41.05
CA ALA A 54 2.45 2.47 40.56
C ALA A 54 3.48 3.29 41.37
N SER A 55 4.13 4.23 40.69
CA SER A 55 4.30 5.59 41.20
C SER A 55 4.43 6.54 40.02
N SER A 56 3.58 7.56 40.02
CA SER A 56 3.71 8.78 39.21
C SER A 56 4.99 9.51 39.59
N ASP A 57 5.62 10.16 38.61
CA ASP A 57 5.97 11.58 38.69
C ASP A 57 6.41 12.07 37.29
N ALA A 58 5.59 12.95 36.70
CA ALA A 58 5.88 13.64 35.45
C ALA A 58 6.04 15.15 35.73
N PRO A 59 7.07 15.82 35.21
CA PRO A 59 7.11 17.27 35.11
C PRO A 59 6.58 17.77 33.73
N PRO A 60 6.08 19.04 33.66
CA PRO A 60 5.20 19.52 32.60
C PRO A 60 5.92 20.00 31.31
N LEU A 61 5.21 19.88 30.19
CA LEU A 61 5.54 20.38 28.84
C LEU A 61 5.52 21.93 28.74
N PRO A 62 6.35 22.55 27.88
CA PRO A 62 6.20 23.94 27.48
C PRO A 62 5.22 24.12 26.29
N ALA A 63 4.71 25.35 26.22
CA ALA A 63 3.54 25.81 25.47
C ALA A 63 3.62 25.73 23.93
N ALA A 64 2.43 25.55 23.34
CA ALA A 64 2.14 25.67 21.92
C ALA A 64 2.47 27.08 21.39
N SER A 65 3.08 27.14 20.21
CA SER A 65 3.24 28.38 19.43
C SER A 65 2.17 28.44 18.35
N ASP A 66 1.24 29.38 18.49
CA ASP A 66 0.35 29.84 17.43
C ASP A 66 1.20 30.48 16.31
N GLN A 67 1.25 29.86 15.13
CA GLN A 67 1.67 30.54 13.92
C GLN A 67 0.43 30.85 13.06
N THR A 68 0.07 32.12 13.09
CA THR A 68 -0.95 32.74 12.25
C THR A 68 -0.50 32.71 10.79
N ILE A 69 -1.21 31.99 9.93
CA ILE A 69 -0.96 31.96 8.48
C ILE A 69 -1.50 33.26 7.87
N GLN A 70 -0.60 34.15 7.48
CA GLN A 70 -0.91 35.36 6.74
C GLN A 70 -0.91 35.04 5.23
N ALA A 71 -2.10 34.93 4.62
CA ALA A 71 -2.24 34.63 3.21
C ALA A 71 -1.98 35.88 2.35
N SER A 72 -0.83 35.93 1.66
CA SER A 72 -0.63 36.84 0.54
C SER A 72 -1.21 36.21 -0.73
N ALA A 73 -2.34 36.74 -1.20
CA ALA A 73 -2.96 36.32 -2.45
C ALA A 73 -2.23 36.95 -3.64
N LEU A 74 -1.24 36.24 -4.18
CA LEU A 74 -0.80 36.42 -5.56
C LEU A 74 -1.63 35.48 -6.44
N SER A 75 -2.11 35.99 -7.58
CA SER A 75 -2.84 35.21 -8.58
C SER A 75 -1.92 34.16 -9.20
N PHE A 76 -1.80 33.02 -8.54
CA PHE A 76 -1.10 31.85 -9.06
C PHE A 76 -2.02 31.13 -10.04
N ARG A 77 -1.68 31.13 -11.32
CA ARG A 77 -1.99 29.96 -12.13
C ARG A 77 -1.30 28.77 -11.44
N PRO A 78 -2.00 27.67 -11.13
CA PRO A 78 -1.31 26.50 -10.60
C PRO A 78 -0.26 26.09 -11.64
N ALA A 79 1.01 26.12 -11.24
CA ALA A 79 2.08 25.64 -12.08
C ALA A 79 1.90 24.12 -12.23
N THR A 80 1.77 23.65 -13.47
CA THR A 80 1.81 22.22 -13.78
C THR A 80 3.14 21.64 -13.32
N VAL A 81 3.15 20.40 -12.82
CA VAL A 81 4.36 19.73 -12.33
C VAL A 81 4.98 18.86 -13.41
N ASP A 82 6.29 19.00 -13.62
CA ASP A 82 7.09 18.03 -14.38
C ASP A 82 7.40 16.82 -13.47
N VAL A 83 6.46 15.88 -13.44
CA VAL A 83 6.56 14.63 -12.66
C VAL A 83 7.79 13.81 -13.06
N LEU A 84 8.20 13.84 -14.34
CA LEU A 84 9.34 13.06 -14.81
C LEU A 84 10.67 13.67 -14.36
N ALA A 85 10.78 15.00 -14.36
CA ALA A 85 11.93 15.68 -13.77
C ALA A 85 11.98 15.47 -12.25
N GLN A 86 10.85 15.57 -11.56
CA GLN A 86 10.76 15.29 -10.13
C GLN A 86 11.18 13.84 -9.82
N LEU A 87 10.72 12.87 -10.61
CA LEU A 87 11.10 11.47 -10.43
C LEU A 87 12.59 11.23 -10.72
N ALA A 88 13.23 12.01 -11.59
CA ALA A 88 14.67 11.89 -11.86
C ALA A 88 15.55 12.69 -10.88
N ALA A 89 14.97 13.61 -10.10
CA ALA A 89 15.72 14.49 -9.20
C ALA A 89 16.35 13.70 -8.04
N LYS A 90 17.56 14.08 -7.63
CA LYS A 90 18.21 13.48 -6.46
C LYS A 90 17.44 13.84 -5.19
N ARG A 91 17.09 12.85 -4.38
CA ARG A 91 16.35 13.03 -3.12
C ARG A 91 17.25 12.82 -1.91
N VAL A 92 16.94 13.56 -0.84
CA VAL A 92 17.55 13.42 0.49
C VAL A 92 16.59 12.79 1.50
N THR A 93 15.33 12.58 1.10
CA THR A 93 14.33 11.86 1.88
C THR A 93 14.87 10.48 2.27
N PRO A 94 14.92 10.14 3.56
CA PRO A 94 15.35 8.82 3.99
C PRO A 94 14.48 7.72 3.36
N TRP A 95 15.13 6.73 2.76
CA TRP A 95 14.47 5.51 2.30
C TRP A 95 14.76 4.37 3.27
N VAL A 96 13.70 3.68 3.66
CA VAL A 96 13.78 2.43 4.41
C VAL A 96 13.07 1.36 3.57
N PRO A 97 13.77 0.32 3.11
CA PRO A 97 13.12 -0.76 2.39
C PRO A 97 12.04 -1.39 3.26
N ALA A 98 10.86 -1.61 2.68
CA ALA A 98 9.78 -2.27 3.37
C ALA A 98 10.20 -3.70 3.73
N LEU A 99 10.06 -4.07 4.99
CA LEU A 99 10.25 -5.45 5.41
C LEU A 99 9.05 -6.27 4.94
N ALA A 100 9.25 -7.55 4.60
CA ALA A 100 8.15 -8.45 4.25
C ALA A 100 7.11 -8.59 5.37
N SER A 101 7.48 -8.22 6.60
CA SER A 101 6.63 -8.18 7.77
C SER A 101 5.92 -6.83 7.97
N GLN A 102 5.97 -5.87 7.05
CA GLN A 102 5.23 -4.61 7.16
C GLN A 102 3.93 -4.66 6.37
N SER A 103 2.91 -3.98 6.89
CA SER A 103 1.59 -3.87 6.25
C SER A 103 1.64 -2.92 5.06
N VAL A 104 1.00 -3.32 3.97
CA VAL A 104 0.93 -2.52 2.74
C VAL A 104 -0.30 -1.62 2.74
N THR A 105 -1.40 -2.08 3.34
CA THR A 105 -2.67 -1.35 3.43
C THR A 105 -3.12 -1.15 4.87
N LEU A 106 -4.04 -0.19 5.10
CA LEU A 106 -4.70 -0.03 6.40
C LEU A 106 -5.46 -1.29 6.83
N SER A 107 -5.97 -2.09 5.89
CA SER A 107 -6.65 -3.35 6.22
C SER A 107 -5.68 -4.39 6.76
N ASP A 108 -4.50 -4.53 6.16
CA ASP A 108 -3.46 -5.45 6.65
C ASP A 108 -2.98 -5.03 8.04
N ALA A 109 -2.76 -3.73 8.21
CA ALA A 109 -2.34 -3.15 9.49
C ALA A 109 -3.42 -3.35 10.56
N LEU A 110 -4.70 -3.19 10.22
CA LEU A 110 -5.80 -3.47 11.13
C LEU A 110 -5.82 -4.95 11.52
N GLN A 111 -5.68 -5.87 10.56
CA GLN A 111 -5.71 -7.31 10.84
C GLN A 111 -4.64 -7.70 11.87
N ARG A 112 -3.42 -7.16 11.72
CA ARG A 112 -2.33 -7.39 12.67
C ARG A 112 -2.54 -6.68 14.00
N ALA A 113 -3.04 -5.46 13.97
CA ALA A 113 -3.42 -4.73 15.18
C ALA A 113 -4.41 -5.55 16.03
N MET A 114 -5.32 -6.30 15.39
CA MET A 114 -6.29 -7.14 16.10
C MET A 114 -5.69 -8.37 16.81
N GLU A 115 -4.47 -8.78 16.47
CA GLU A 115 -3.71 -9.80 17.22
C GLU A 115 -3.26 -9.27 18.59
N ILE A 116 -3.22 -7.95 18.77
CA ILE A 116 -2.89 -7.31 20.03
C ILE A 116 -4.18 -7.18 20.87
N PRO A 117 -4.21 -7.71 22.10
CA PRO A 117 -5.44 -7.82 22.88
C PRO A 117 -5.95 -6.48 23.41
N VAL A 118 -5.04 -5.52 23.67
CA VAL A 118 -5.38 -4.22 24.25
C VAL A 118 -4.68 -3.10 23.49
N PHE A 119 -5.42 -2.02 23.23
CA PHE A 119 -4.93 -0.89 22.45
C PHE A 119 -3.66 -0.25 23.04
N ASP A 120 -3.56 -0.14 24.37
CA ASP A 120 -2.40 0.48 25.01
C ASP A 120 -1.07 -0.22 24.69
N SER A 121 -1.07 -1.54 24.59
CA SER A 121 0.14 -2.30 24.23
C SER A 121 0.64 -1.97 22.82
N LEU A 122 -0.28 -1.62 21.92
CA LEU A 122 0.06 -1.13 20.59
C LEU A 122 0.47 0.35 20.64
N ALA A 123 -0.29 1.19 21.34
CA ALA A 123 -0.10 2.64 21.37
C ALA A 123 1.23 3.09 22.00
N ILE A 124 1.86 2.29 22.86
CA ILE A 124 3.20 2.58 23.41
C ILE A 124 4.34 2.31 22.41
N ARG A 125 4.10 1.51 21.37
CA ARG A 125 5.10 1.19 20.36
C ARG A 125 5.22 2.36 19.38
N THR A 126 6.44 2.79 19.12
CA THR A 126 6.73 3.95 18.26
C THR A 126 7.43 3.54 16.96
N ASP A 127 7.55 2.24 16.68
CA ASP A 127 8.06 1.78 15.39
C ASP A 127 7.08 2.13 14.25
N PRO A 128 7.57 2.30 13.01
CA PRO A 128 6.73 2.77 11.90
C PRO A 128 5.49 1.89 11.65
N GLU A 129 5.65 0.57 11.83
CA GLU A 129 4.57 -0.39 11.65
C GLU A 129 3.53 -0.27 12.77
N ALA A 130 3.94 -0.18 14.03
CA ALA A 130 3.02 0.05 15.14
C ALA A 130 2.22 1.35 15.00
N LEU A 131 2.84 2.42 14.50
CA LEU A 131 2.16 3.67 14.23
C LEU A 131 1.07 3.49 13.16
N PHE A 132 1.37 2.70 12.13
CA PHE A 132 0.42 2.38 11.06
C PHE A 132 -0.72 1.48 11.54
N GLU A 133 -0.41 0.43 12.31
CA GLU A 133 -1.38 -0.44 13.02
C GLU A 133 -2.28 0.39 13.95
N THR A 134 -1.70 1.34 14.69
CA THR A 134 -2.43 2.26 15.59
C THR A 134 -3.40 3.14 14.82
N ALA A 135 -2.96 3.70 13.69
CA ALA A 135 -3.82 4.50 12.83
C ALA A 135 -4.99 3.67 12.26
N ALA A 136 -4.72 2.45 11.83
CA ALA A 136 -5.73 1.53 11.32
C ALA A 136 -6.78 1.18 12.39
N TRP A 137 -6.34 0.90 13.63
CA TRP A 137 -7.24 0.68 14.76
C TRP A 137 -8.12 1.90 15.01
N ALA A 138 -7.53 3.09 15.09
CA ALA A 138 -8.26 4.35 15.29
C ALA A 138 -9.28 4.61 14.19
N GLU A 139 -8.91 4.41 12.94
CA GLU A 139 -9.79 4.60 11.80
C GLU A 139 -10.96 3.60 11.82
N ALA A 140 -10.71 2.33 12.16
CA ALA A 140 -11.76 1.33 12.27
C ALA A 140 -12.75 1.64 13.40
N CYS A 141 -12.26 2.13 14.54
CA CYS A 141 -13.11 2.58 15.65
C CYS A 141 -13.98 3.78 15.25
N ARG A 142 -13.45 4.71 14.45
CA ARG A 142 -14.17 5.89 13.97
C ARG A 142 -15.32 5.54 13.01
N HIS A 143 -15.16 4.53 12.16
CA HIS A 143 -16.20 4.13 11.19
C HIS A 143 -17.13 3.03 11.69
N GLY A 144 -16.94 2.55 12.92
CA GLY A 144 -17.71 1.40 13.44
C GLY A 144 -17.41 0.09 12.69
N GLY A 145 -16.24 -0.03 12.07
CA GLY A 145 -15.84 -1.20 11.29
C GLY A 145 -15.30 -2.37 12.11
N MET A 146 -15.30 -2.26 13.44
CA MET A 146 -14.67 -3.23 14.33
C MET A 146 -15.69 -4.15 15.00
N SER A 147 -15.52 -5.47 14.85
CA SER A 147 -16.21 -6.45 15.70
C SER A 147 -15.79 -6.22 17.15
N ASP A 148 -16.74 -6.23 18.08
CA ASP A 148 -16.50 -5.92 19.50
C ASP A 148 -16.00 -4.47 19.75
N ALA A 149 -16.48 -3.50 18.97
CA ALA A 149 -16.13 -2.08 19.14
C ALA A 149 -16.28 -1.60 20.60
N ALA A 150 -17.27 -2.10 21.35
CA ALA A 150 -17.47 -1.74 22.76
C ALA A 150 -16.28 -2.09 23.68
N SER A 151 -15.54 -3.17 23.41
CA SER A 151 -14.37 -3.56 24.20
C SER A 151 -13.06 -3.03 23.60
N ARG A 152 -13.01 -2.82 22.28
CA ARG A 152 -11.78 -2.45 21.56
C ARG A 152 -11.61 -0.96 21.27
N CYS A 153 -12.69 -0.18 21.33
CA CYS A 153 -12.70 1.24 21.01
C CYS A 153 -12.93 2.16 22.22
N GLY A 154 -12.83 1.64 23.46
CA GLY A 154 -13.13 2.40 24.67
C GLY A 154 -12.13 3.52 25.03
N ASP A 155 -10.97 3.59 24.36
CA ASP A 155 -9.97 4.62 24.60
C ASP A 155 -10.38 5.95 23.95
N SER A 156 -10.36 7.04 24.73
CA SER A 156 -10.74 8.38 24.26
C SER A 156 -9.94 8.88 23.04
N ARG A 157 -8.67 8.47 22.88
CA ARG A 157 -7.83 8.83 21.72
C ARG A 157 -8.39 8.28 20.41
N LEU A 158 -9.03 7.11 20.45
CA LEU A 158 -9.64 6.47 19.28
C LEU A 158 -10.87 7.24 18.77
N HIS A 159 -11.41 8.15 19.60
CA HIS A 159 -12.53 9.02 19.24
C HIS A 159 -12.09 10.43 18.84
N ASP A 160 -10.82 10.79 19.00
CA ASP A 160 -10.30 12.07 18.51
C ASP A 160 -10.24 12.03 16.96
N PRO A 161 -10.95 12.93 16.27
CA PRO A 161 -11.08 12.91 14.81
C PRO A 161 -9.73 13.04 14.08
N GLY A 162 -8.71 13.63 14.70
CA GLY A 162 -7.38 13.79 14.10
C GLY A 162 -6.39 12.71 14.49
N TYR A 163 -6.72 11.78 15.38
CA TYR A 163 -5.74 10.86 15.94
C TYR A 163 -5.19 9.88 14.91
N ALA A 164 -6.05 9.26 14.09
CA ALA A 164 -5.62 8.34 13.03
C ALA A 164 -4.68 9.03 12.02
N ASP A 165 -5.04 10.23 11.57
CA ASP A 165 -4.24 11.01 10.61
C ASP A 165 -2.87 11.41 11.19
N ARG A 166 -2.81 11.80 12.48
CA ARG A 166 -1.52 12.08 13.14
C ARG A 166 -0.65 10.83 13.26
N MET A 167 -1.23 9.67 13.55
CA MET A 167 -0.46 8.42 13.59
C MET A 167 0.01 8.01 12.18
N LEU A 168 -0.80 8.23 11.14
CA LEU A 168 -0.39 8.03 9.74
C LEU A 168 0.77 8.95 9.34
N ALA A 169 0.68 10.25 9.64
CA ALA A 169 1.74 11.21 9.35
C ALA A 169 3.05 10.85 10.05
N ARG A 170 2.97 10.34 11.29
CA ARG A 170 4.12 9.82 12.05
C ARG A 170 4.71 8.56 11.41
N ALA A 171 3.88 7.59 11.05
CA ALA A 171 4.32 6.36 10.38
C ALA A 171 5.00 6.68 9.04
N ALA A 172 4.40 7.57 8.25
CA ALA A 172 4.94 8.01 6.98
C ALA A 172 6.27 8.76 7.14
N GLY A 173 6.36 9.67 8.11
CA GLY A 173 7.60 10.37 8.46
C GLY A 173 8.71 9.44 8.95
N ALA A 174 8.35 8.27 9.48
CA ALA A 174 9.28 7.21 9.86
C ALA A 174 9.60 6.23 8.70
N GLY A 175 9.11 6.50 7.48
CA GLY A 175 9.40 5.73 6.28
C GLY A 175 8.47 4.55 6.01
N GLN A 176 7.34 4.42 6.73
CA GLN A 176 6.36 3.36 6.47
C GLN A 176 5.68 3.60 5.11
N ALA A 177 5.93 2.70 4.15
CA ALA A 177 5.49 2.87 2.76
C ALA A 177 3.96 2.85 2.61
N GLY A 178 3.26 1.94 3.28
CA GLY A 178 1.79 1.90 3.33
C GLY A 178 1.18 3.21 3.82
N ALA A 179 1.72 3.81 4.90
CA ALA A 179 1.24 5.08 5.45
C ALA A 179 1.43 6.25 4.47
N ILE A 180 2.56 6.31 3.76
CA ILE A 180 2.80 7.30 2.69
C ILE A 180 1.74 7.14 1.60
N ILE A 181 1.48 5.91 1.15
CA ILE A 181 0.49 5.61 0.10
C ILE A 181 -0.94 5.94 0.56
N GLU A 182 -1.30 5.60 1.80
CA GLU A 182 -2.63 5.86 2.38
C GLU A 182 -2.89 7.37 2.53
N LEU A 183 -1.90 8.14 2.99
CA LEU A 183 -1.99 9.60 3.00
C LEU A 183 -2.14 10.17 1.60
N ALA A 184 -1.37 9.65 0.63
CA ALA A 184 -1.45 10.11 -0.76
C ALA A 184 -2.83 9.84 -1.39
N MET A 185 -3.44 8.68 -1.09
CA MET A 185 -4.79 8.34 -1.54
C MET A 185 -5.86 9.19 -0.86
N ARG A 186 -5.69 9.52 0.43
CA ARG A 186 -6.64 10.38 1.18
C ARG A 186 -6.62 11.83 0.68
N TYR A 187 -5.45 12.32 0.28
CA TYR A 187 -5.25 13.73 -0.06
C TYR A 187 -4.68 13.93 -1.48
N PRO A 188 -5.35 13.46 -2.55
CA PRO A 188 -4.79 13.34 -3.90
C PRO A 188 -4.36 14.66 -4.57
N THR A 189 -4.80 15.81 -4.05
CA THR A 189 -4.50 17.14 -4.60
C THR A 189 -3.58 17.98 -3.72
N SER A 190 -3.15 17.46 -2.57
CA SER A 190 -2.54 18.26 -1.50
C SER A 190 -1.17 17.72 -1.03
N TRP A 191 -0.54 16.83 -1.81
CA TRP A 191 0.71 16.17 -1.42
C TRP A 191 1.85 17.15 -1.10
N ASN A 192 1.95 18.26 -1.82
CA ASN A 192 2.95 19.31 -1.61
C ASN A 192 2.66 20.24 -0.41
N SER A 193 1.55 20.02 0.30
CA SER A 193 1.14 20.81 1.48
C SER A 193 1.11 19.99 2.77
N ILE A 194 1.32 18.67 2.67
CA ILE A 194 1.30 17.76 3.80
C ILE A 194 2.74 17.49 4.22
N SER A 195 3.14 18.10 5.33
CA SER A 195 4.38 17.77 6.02
C SER A 195 4.18 16.57 6.92
N MET A 196 5.12 15.62 6.87
CA MET A 196 5.24 14.58 7.89
C MET A 196 5.99 15.11 9.11
N ASP A 197 5.99 14.36 10.22
CA ASP A 197 6.60 14.75 11.49
C ASP A 197 8.12 15.02 11.42
N ASN A 198 8.80 14.42 10.45
CA ASN A 198 10.23 14.63 10.20
C ASN A 198 10.52 15.86 9.32
N GLY A 199 9.50 16.62 8.91
CA GLY A 199 9.60 17.78 8.03
C GLY A 199 9.68 17.47 6.53
N VAL A 200 9.68 16.21 6.12
CA VAL A 200 9.63 15.82 4.70
C VAL A 200 8.19 15.96 4.19
N MET A 201 8.03 16.46 2.97
CA MET A 201 6.73 16.58 2.32
C MET A 201 6.24 15.24 1.77
N LEU A 202 4.92 15.05 1.72
CA LEU A 202 4.30 13.81 1.25
C LEU A 202 4.62 13.51 -0.22
N ASP A 203 4.68 14.53 -1.08
CA ASP A 203 5.09 14.36 -2.48
C ASP A 203 6.54 13.86 -2.59
N ASP A 204 7.46 14.44 -1.83
CA ASP A 204 8.85 14.02 -1.80
C ASP A 204 9.01 12.56 -1.35
N ALA A 205 8.23 12.12 -0.37
CA ALA A 205 8.19 10.74 0.07
C ALA A 205 7.58 9.81 -0.99
N LEU A 206 6.53 10.24 -1.67
CA LEU A 206 5.89 9.48 -2.75
C LEU A 206 6.83 9.28 -3.94
N TYR A 207 7.52 10.35 -4.38
CA TYR A 207 8.51 10.24 -5.43
C TYR A 207 9.70 9.39 -5.02
N MET A 208 10.12 9.44 -3.75
CA MET A 208 11.16 8.55 -3.23
C MET A 208 10.72 7.09 -3.34
N LEU A 209 9.50 6.73 -2.93
CA LEU A 209 8.97 5.37 -3.12
C LEU A 209 8.93 4.96 -4.60
N ALA A 210 8.49 5.87 -5.48
CA ALA A 210 8.44 5.63 -6.91
C ALA A 210 9.84 5.42 -7.53
N GLN A 211 10.85 6.19 -7.08
CA GLN A 211 12.24 6.00 -7.48
C GLN A 211 12.74 4.61 -7.11
N HIS A 212 12.35 4.09 -5.94
CA HIS A 212 12.66 2.74 -5.50
C HIS A 212 11.74 1.66 -6.08
N GLY A 213 11.01 1.96 -7.17
CA GLY A 213 10.19 0.99 -7.89
C GLY A 213 8.89 0.58 -7.21
N ASN A 214 8.42 1.34 -6.21
CA ASN A 214 7.11 1.06 -5.60
C ASN A 214 6.00 1.28 -6.65
N LEU A 215 5.37 0.18 -7.07
CA LEU A 215 4.35 0.18 -8.13
C LEU A 215 3.14 1.04 -7.80
N ARG A 216 2.74 1.08 -6.52
CA ARG A 216 1.58 1.86 -6.08
C ARG A 216 1.88 3.35 -6.10
N ALA A 217 3.10 3.75 -5.74
CA ALA A 217 3.56 5.13 -5.87
C ALA A 217 3.61 5.57 -7.35
N LEU A 218 4.17 4.73 -8.23
CA LEU A 218 4.21 4.99 -9.68
C LEU A 218 2.79 5.13 -10.27
N ASP A 219 1.87 4.26 -9.88
CA ASP A 219 0.47 4.33 -10.34
C ASP A 219 -0.26 5.55 -9.79
N LEU A 220 -0.01 5.97 -8.54
CA LEU A 220 -0.58 7.22 -8.01
C LEU A 220 -0.09 8.44 -8.81
N LEU A 221 1.21 8.54 -9.10
CA LEU A 221 1.74 9.60 -9.97
C LEU A 221 1.10 9.56 -11.36
N ARG A 222 0.87 8.36 -11.90
CA ARG A 222 0.24 8.16 -13.20
C ARG A 222 -1.21 8.64 -13.20
N GLN A 223 -1.98 8.26 -12.18
CA GLN A 223 -3.37 8.68 -11.98
C GLN A 223 -3.47 10.19 -11.74
N TRP A 224 -2.54 10.78 -11.01
CA TRP A 224 -2.49 12.22 -10.76
C TRP A 224 -2.43 13.02 -12.08
N CYS A 225 -1.64 12.54 -13.04
CA CYS A 225 -1.56 13.10 -14.38
C CYS A 225 -2.77 12.84 -15.29
N THR A 226 -3.83 12.19 -14.81
CA THR A 226 -5.13 12.18 -15.50
C THR A 226 -5.95 13.45 -15.24
N THR A 227 -5.65 14.16 -14.14
CA THR A 227 -6.33 15.40 -13.78
C THR A 227 -5.81 16.56 -14.63
N ALA A 228 -6.72 17.37 -15.16
CA ALA A 228 -6.36 18.51 -16.00
C ALA A 228 -5.48 19.52 -15.22
N ASN A 229 -4.43 20.03 -15.87
CA ASN A 229 -3.50 21.03 -15.32
C ASN A 229 -2.64 20.57 -14.12
N HIS A 230 -2.54 19.26 -13.83
CA HIS A 230 -1.62 18.76 -12.80
C HIS A 230 -0.21 18.48 -13.35
N CYS A 231 -0.10 17.94 -14.57
CA CYS A 231 1.18 17.56 -15.18
C CYS A 231 1.46 18.34 -16.46
N GLU A 232 2.72 18.67 -16.70
CA GLU A 232 3.15 19.45 -17.87
C GLU A 232 2.92 18.69 -19.19
N GLU A 233 3.36 17.42 -19.26
CA GLU A 233 3.13 16.53 -20.40
C GLU A 233 2.35 15.28 -19.96
N PRO A 234 1.01 15.36 -19.80
CA PRO A 234 0.23 14.32 -19.11
C PRO A 234 0.30 12.96 -19.83
N MET A 235 0.09 12.91 -21.14
CA MET A 235 0.13 11.66 -21.91
C MET A 235 1.52 11.01 -21.90
N LEU A 236 2.57 11.81 -22.17
CA LEU A 236 3.95 11.32 -22.13
C LEU A 236 4.31 10.80 -20.73
N THR A 237 3.95 11.55 -19.70
CA THR A 237 4.20 11.17 -18.30
C THR A 237 3.52 9.85 -17.96
N ARG A 238 2.25 9.68 -18.32
CA ARG A 238 1.50 8.44 -18.06
C ARG A 238 2.14 7.23 -18.76
N ASN A 239 2.54 7.38 -20.02
CA ASN A 239 3.22 6.33 -20.78
C ASN A 239 4.61 5.99 -20.20
N VAL A 240 5.39 7.00 -19.79
CA VAL A 240 6.71 6.78 -19.17
C VAL A 240 6.57 6.06 -17.83
N LEU A 241 5.63 6.48 -16.97
CA LEU A 241 5.38 5.82 -15.69
C LEU A 241 4.92 4.36 -15.88
N MET A 242 4.09 4.08 -16.88
CA MET A 242 3.72 2.71 -17.25
C MET A 242 4.94 1.86 -17.62
N LEU A 243 5.87 2.37 -18.44
CA LEU A 243 7.12 1.67 -18.77
C LEU A 243 7.99 1.42 -17.54
N LEU A 244 8.06 2.37 -16.61
CA LEU A 244 8.80 2.21 -15.36
C LEU A 244 8.16 1.13 -14.46
N MET A 245 6.83 1.03 -14.43
CA MET A 245 6.13 -0.06 -13.73
C MET A 245 6.46 -1.43 -14.32
N PHE A 246 6.46 -1.59 -15.65
CA PHE A 246 6.89 -2.83 -16.30
C PHE A 246 8.32 -3.22 -15.89
N ARG A 247 9.26 -2.26 -15.93
CA ARG A 247 10.66 -2.48 -15.49
C ARG A 247 10.76 -2.88 -14.03
N ALA A 248 10.01 -2.23 -13.14
CA ALA A 248 10.01 -2.55 -11.71
C ALA A 248 9.52 -3.99 -11.43
N THR A 249 8.58 -4.51 -12.22
CA THR A 249 8.13 -5.90 -12.12
C THR A 249 9.05 -6.93 -12.79
N SER A 250 10.11 -6.48 -13.49
CA SER A 250 10.89 -7.33 -14.40
C SER A 250 10.06 -8.07 -15.45
N ALA A 251 8.82 -7.63 -15.68
CA ALA A 251 7.96 -8.17 -16.72
C ALA A 251 8.55 -7.80 -18.08
N THR A 252 8.71 -8.79 -18.95
CA THR A 252 9.03 -8.55 -20.35
C THR A 252 7.81 -7.91 -21.00
N TYR A 253 7.97 -6.65 -21.35
CA TYR A 253 7.02 -5.90 -22.15
C TYR A 253 7.10 -6.37 -23.60
N GLU A 254 6.07 -7.07 -24.09
CA GLU A 254 5.90 -7.35 -25.52
C GLU A 254 5.14 -6.21 -26.19
N SER A 255 5.55 -5.84 -27.41
CA SER A 255 4.94 -4.72 -28.16
C SER A 255 3.45 -4.91 -28.47
N SER A 256 2.93 -6.13 -28.36
CA SER A 256 1.51 -6.50 -28.46
C SER A 256 0.70 -6.00 -27.26
N ASP A 257 1.19 -6.22 -26.03
CA ASP A 257 0.57 -5.76 -24.78
C ASP A 257 0.55 -4.21 -24.69
N ALA A 258 1.49 -3.57 -25.40
CA ALA A 258 1.61 -2.12 -25.50
C ALA A 258 0.41 -1.42 -26.12
N THR A 259 -0.23 -2.04 -27.12
CA THR A 259 -1.22 -1.31 -27.93
C THR A 259 -2.52 -1.01 -27.19
N ALA A 260 -2.81 -1.74 -26.11
CA ALA A 260 -3.96 -1.48 -25.24
C ALA A 260 -3.61 -0.62 -24.00
N ALA A 261 -2.35 -0.68 -23.53
CA ALA A 261 -1.94 -0.03 -22.28
C ALA A 261 -1.37 1.39 -22.47
N PHE A 262 -0.97 1.74 -23.70
CA PHE A 262 -0.35 3.02 -24.04
C PHE A 262 -1.32 3.94 -24.74
N GLU A 263 -1.19 5.23 -24.45
CA GLU A 263 -1.95 6.28 -25.08
C GLU A 263 -1.18 6.88 -26.26
N GLY A 264 -1.89 7.28 -27.31
CA GLY A 264 -1.29 7.91 -28.49
C GLY A 264 -0.85 6.92 -29.56
N ASP A 265 -0.05 7.41 -30.51
CA ASP A 265 0.41 6.63 -31.65
C ASP A 265 1.79 5.97 -31.43
N ALA A 266 2.34 5.36 -32.48
CA ALA A 266 3.65 4.71 -32.42
C ALA A 266 4.81 5.69 -32.14
N ALA A 267 4.71 6.94 -32.58
CA ALA A 267 5.72 7.97 -32.33
C ALA A 267 5.67 8.44 -30.88
N ASP A 268 4.48 8.60 -30.30
CA ASP A 268 4.29 8.89 -28.88
C ASP A 268 4.91 7.81 -27.99
N ARG A 269 4.69 6.55 -28.35
CA ARG A 269 5.30 5.39 -27.67
C ARG A 269 6.82 5.44 -27.74
N GLN A 270 7.40 5.66 -28.93
CA GLN A 270 8.85 5.75 -29.10
C GLN A 270 9.45 6.90 -28.27
N ARG A 271 8.75 8.04 -28.19
CA ARG A 271 9.13 9.18 -27.34
C ARG A 271 9.10 8.79 -25.86
N ALA A 272 8.08 8.08 -25.41
CA ALA A 272 7.98 7.57 -24.04
C ALA A 272 9.10 6.57 -23.72
N GLU A 273 9.40 5.62 -24.61
CA GLU A 273 10.50 4.65 -24.45
C GLU A 273 11.85 5.36 -24.31
N ALA A 274 12.14 6.33 -25.19
CA ALA A 274 13.36 7.13 -25.15
C ALA A 274 13.48 8.00 -23.90
N ARG A 275 12.35 8.45 -23.33
CA ARG A 275 12.32 9.21 -22.07
C ARG A 275 12.51 8.28 -20.86
N ALA A 276 11.79 7.16 -20.82
CA ALA A 276 11.92 6.15 -19.76
C ALA A 276 13.33 5.60 -19.70
N ALA A 277 14.01 5.36 -20.83
CA ALA A 277 15.41 4.92 -20.87
C ALA A 277 16.41 5.86 -20.17
N ARG A 278 16.02 7.11 -19.91
CA ARG A 278 16.84 8.11 -19.19
C ARG A 278 16.49 8.22 -17.70
N ILE A 279 15.49 7.49 -17.23
CA ILE A 279 15.11 7.45 -15.82
C ILE A 279 15.48 6.06 -15.27
N SER A 280 16.41 6.05 -14.32
CA SER A 280 16.82 4.83 -13.62
C SER A 280 16.07 4.73 -12.30
N LEU A 281 15.38 3.60 -12.09
CA LEU A 281 14.86 3.26 -10.77
C LEU A 281 16.04 2.82 -9.89
N LEU A 282 15.97 3.17 -8.61
CA LEU A 282 16.89 2.74 -7.57
C LEU A 282 16.44 1.34 -7.10
N HIS A 283 17.35 0.37 -7.14
CA HIS A 283 17.12 -0.97 -6.60
C HIS A 283 17.75 -1.10 -5.22
#